data_AF-A0A0G4PJY1-F1
#
_entry.id   AF-A0A0G4PJY1-F1
#
_cell.length_a   1.000
_cell.length_b   1.000
_cell.length_c   1.000
_cell.angle_alpha   90.00
_cell.angle_beta   90.00
_cell.angle_gamma   90.00
#
_symmetry.space_group_name_H-M   'P 1'
#
loop_
_entity.id
_entity.type
_entity.pdbx_description
1 polymer ?
#
loop_
_entity_poly.entity_id
_entity_poly.type
_entity_poly.pdbx_seq_one_letter_code
_entity_poly.pdbx_strand_id
1 'polypeptide(L)'
;MANPTLEGLPTELLILILLEIPDLTSLKSIVISSPIFHQAYLAVRQEALCRIVKDQWGILLGDAVAATRSRGLLFAGQKREAIALLDTWRRKEEISKLGMTSSNRIDEPGSMEEIGHLFYLHKVFNFFLEDYAKNLPRPYAKNIRLPPWLEEANIPWEIQWETSVLPIKLSHTEKHRLLRALCRLQIYANIFGQPECHRGGDWFRNDWNTKKETDSSKPASEEAWRVFFGTIPPWEYHEMACVWAYFTTMFDPIYKEVTAGLYELVEKHMRKDDSMYQFFDSLPEDVRPPSGGMESLQSLQNLPDRSKSLASMGPEFVYRLLHGTPLIRRDMVKLNAEDDILSSFPPSWLWEEDKLPFLYPADRHAVQNYEGLWSTLPSFEKPNLGWRMMHLLPHTPEQTFEDAIDLEGGDEALWSWGFAIFDDERLTAWKAPLLEYRLAQFPHIPV
;
A
#
# COMPACT_ATOMS: atom_id res chain seq x y z
N MET A 1 56.55 -17.60 8.71
CA MET A 1 55.51 -17.70 7.67
C MET A 1 54.38 -16.78 8.11
N ALA A 2 54.04 -15.76 7.33
CA ALA A 2 52.90 -14.90 7.65
C ALA A 2 51.63 -15.74 7.55
N ASN A 3 50.77 -15.70 8.57
CA ASN A 3 49.47 -16.35 8.49
C ASN A 3 48.68 -15.68 7.35
N PRO A 4 48.10 -16.46 6.42
CA PRO A 4 47.25 -15.88 5.39
C PRO A 4 46.07 -15.18 6.06
N THR A 5 46.01 -13.86 5.92
CA THR A 5 44.90 -13.05 6.38
C THR A 5 43.95 -12.81 5.21
N LEU A 6 42.66 -12.65 5.50
CA LEU A 6 41.65 -12.22 4.51
C LEU A 6 42.05 -10.92 3.80
N GLU A 7 42.78 -10.05 4.50
CA GLU A 7 43.33 -8.80 3.99
C GLU A 7 44.47 -8.96 2.98
N GLY A 8 45.12 -10.13 2.94
CA GLY A 8 46.17 -10.45 1.96
C GLY A 8 45.63 -11.00 0.64
N LEU A 9 44.31 -11.10 0.47
CA LEU A 9 43.70 -11.56 -0.78
C LEU A 9 43.84 -10.49 -1.88
N PRO A 10 43.98 -10.90 -3.15
CA PRO A 10 43.85 -10.00 -4.30
C PRO A 10 42.52 -9.25 -4.28
N THR A 11 42.52 -8.00 -4.77
CA THR A 11 41.34 -7.13 -4.80
C THR A 11 40.16 -7.77 -5.53
N GLU A 12 40.41 -8.56 -6.55
CA GLU A 12 39.39 -9.30 -7.31
C GLU A 12 38.64 -10.31 -6.42
N LEU A 13 39.35 -11.01 -5.52
CA LEU A 13 38.72 -11.94 -4.58
C LEU A 13 37.94 -11.19 -3.50
N LEU A 14 38.43 -10.05 -3.05
CA LEU A 14 37.71 -9.19 -2.11
C LEU A 14 36.41 -8.66 -2.72
N ILE A 15 36.45 -8.25 -3.99
CA ILE A 15 35.27 -7.85 -4.75
C ILE A 15 34.26 -9.00 -4.84
N LEU A 16 34.70 -10.20 -5.21
CA LEU A 16 33.81 -11.37 -5.26
C LEU A 16 33.16 -11.64 -3.91
N ILE A 17 33.92 -11.57 -2.81
CA ILE A 17 33.36 -11.72 -1.46
C ILE A 17 32.28 -10.66 -1.21
N LEU A 18 32.55 -9.38 -1.51
CA LEU A 18 31.60 -8.29 -1.30
C LEU A 18 30.31 -8.44 -2.12
N LEU A 19 30.40 -9.00 -3.32
CA LEU A 19 29.28 -9.20 -4.24
C LEU A 19 28.41 -10.41 -3.91
N GLU A 20 28.87 -11.31 -3.02
CA GLU A 20 28.14 -12.49 -2.55
C GLU A 20 27.53 -12.30 -1.16
N ILE A 21 27.65 -11.11 -0.56
CA ILE A 21 27.06 -10.81 0.74
C ILE A 21 25.55 -10.59 0.59
N PRO A 22 24.71 -11.34 1.33
CA PRO A 22 23.26 -11.37 1.09
C PRO A 22 22.51 -10.19 1.72
N ASP A 23 23.12 -9.46 2.66
CA ASP A 23 22.40 -8.45 3.44
C ASP A 23 23.26 -7.23 3.82
N LEU A 24 22.58 -6.11 4.04
CA LEU A 24 23.20 -4.82 4.33
C LEU A 24 23.97 -4.80 5.66
N THR A 25 23.55 -5.59 6.66
CA THR A 25 24.20 -5.63 7.98
C THR A 25 25.55 -6.33 7.88
N SER A 26 25.59 -7.47 7.19
CA SER A 26 26.83 -8.21 6.91
C SER A 26 27.78 -7.38 6.04
N LEU A 27 27.26 -6.71 5.01
CA LEU A 27 28.05 -5.85 4.13
C LEU A 27 28.65 -4.68 4.92
N LYS A 28 27.85 -4.01 5.75
CA LYS A 28 28.33 -2.94 6.61
C LYS A 28 29.41 -3.44 7.58
N SER A 29 29.22 -4.62 8.17
CA SER A 29 30.16 -5.19 9.14
C SER A 29 31.52 -5.49 8.51
N ILE A 30 31.55 -6.12 7.33
CA ILE A 30 32.82 -6.43 6.65
C ILE A 30 33.54 -5.16 6.17
N VAL A 31 32.78 -4.19 5.65
CA VAL A 31 33.33 -2.92 5.14
C VAL A 31 33.96 -2.10 6.26
N ILE A 32 33.37 -2.10 7.46
CA ILE A 32 33.91 -1.39 8.63
C ILE A 32 35.08 -2.15 9.26
N SER A 33 35.12 -3.47 9.13
CA SER A 33 36.14 -4.31 9.78
C SER A 33 37.56 -4.11 9.24
N SER A 34 37.72 -3.65 7.99
CA SER A 34 39.03 -3.54 7.35
C SER A 34 39.09 -2.40 6.33
N PRO A 35 40.15 -1.57 6.34
CA PRO A 35 40.37 -0.53 5.33
C PRO A 35 40.48 -1.07 3.90
N ILE A 36 41.00 -2.30 3.73
CA ILE A 36 41.18 -2.90 2.40
C ILE A 36 39.82 -3.33 1.84
N PHE A 37 38.96 -3.92 2.66
CA PHE A 37 37.57 -4.19 2.27
C PHE A 37 36.79 -2.91 1.99
N HIS A 38 37.02 -1.84 2.76
CA HIS A 38 36.41 -0.54 2.47
C HIS A 38 36.84 0.01 1.10
N GLN A 39 38.13 -0.07 0.76
CA GLN A 39 38.62 0.35 -0.56
C GLN A 39 38.04 -0.49 -1.70
N ALA A 40 38.00 -1.82 -1.56
CA ALA A 40 37.39 -2.71 -2.54
C ALA A 40 35.88 -2.41 -2.70
N TYR A 41 35.18 -2.17 -1.60
CA TYR A 41 33.77 -1.81 -1.60
C TYR A 41 33.50 -0.49 -2.33
N LEU A 42 34.34 0.54 -2.18
CA LEU A 42 34.15 1.80 -2.91
C LEU A 42 34.17 1.60 -4.43
N ALA A 43 34.92 0.62 -4.93
CA ALA A 43 34.98 0.30 -6.36
C ALA A 43 33.70 -0.41 -6.88
N VAL A 44 33.00 -1.18 -6.03
CA VAL A 44 31.82 -1.98 -6.42
C VAL A 44 30.55 -1.64 -5.66
N ARG A 45 30.53 -0.50 -4.97
CA ARG A 45 29.46 -0.10 -4.04
C ARG A 45 28.07 -0.20 -4.64
N GLN A 46 27.88 0.37 -5.83
CA GLN A 46 26.59 0.38 -6.50
C GLN A 46 26.16 -1.03 -6.88
N GLU A 47 27.07 -1.86 -7.41
CA GLU A 47 26.76 -3.24 -7.79
C GLU A 47 26.41 -4.09 -6.57
N ALA A 48 27.22 -4.05 -5.51
CA ALA A 48 26.98 -4.81 -4.29
C ALA A 48 25.63 -4.46 -3.64
N LEU A 49 25.32 -3.16 -3.54
CA LEU A 49 24.03 -2.73 -2.99
C LEU A 49 22.86 -3.07 -3.90
N CYS A 50 23.03 -2.96 -5.21
CA CYS A 50 22.01 -3.33 -6.19
C CYS A 50 21.67 -4.83 -6.12
N ARG A 51 22.67 -5.70 -5.92
CA ARG A 51 22.44 -7.15 -5.69
C ARG A 51 21.58 -7.40 -4.45
N ILE A 52 21.92 -6.78 -3.31
CA ILE A 52 21.13 -6.94 -2.07
C ILE A 52 19.70 -6.45 -2.28
N VAL A 53 19.49 -5.33 -2.98
CA VAL A 53 18.15 -4.82 -3.30
C VAL A 53 17.39 -5.82 -4.18
N LYS A 54 18.03 -6.40 -5.20
CA LYS A 54 17.42 -7.43 -6.06
C LYS A 54 16.99 -8.65 -5.24
N ASP A 55 17.82 -9.10 -4.31
CA ASP A 55 17.51 -10.25 -3.46
C ASP A 55 16.38 -9.96 -2.47
N GLN A 56 16.32 -8.75 -1.91
CA GLN A 56 15.26 -8.32 -0.99
C GLN A 56 13.88 -8.26 -1.65
N TRP A 57 13.79 -7.69 -2.85
CA TRP A 57 12.52 -7.48 -3.53
C TRP A 57 12.13 -8.65 -4.45
N GLY A 58 13.10 -9.41 -4.95
CA GLY A 58 12.88 -10.50 -5.89
C GLY A 58 12.01 -10.05 -7.08
N ILE A 59 10.94 -10.80 -7.32
CA ILE A 59 9.98 -10.53 -8.40
C ILE A 59 9.21 -9.20 -8.25
N LEU A 60 9.18 -8.61 -7.06
CA LEU A 60 8.50 -7.32 -6.80
C LEU A 60 9.40 -6.10 -7.05
N LEU A 61 10.65 -6.28 -7.49
CA LEU A 61 11.58 -5.17 -7.72
C LEU A 61 11.01 -4.12 -8.68
N GLY A 62 10.37 -4.56 -9.77
CA GLY A 62 9.77 -3.64 -10.74
C GLY A 62 8.64 -2.79 -10.14
N ASP A 63 7.86 -3.34 -9.20
CA ASP A 63 6.82 -2.61 -8.49
C ASP A 63 7.42 -1.62 -7.48
N ALA A 64 8.48 -2.01 -6.78
CA ALA A 64 9.19 -1.12 -5.85
C ALA A 64 9.92 0.03 -6.56
N VAL A 65 10.49 -0.23 -7.74
CA VAL A 65 11.10 0.78 -8.61
C VAL A 65 10.04 1.76 -9.10
N ALA A 66 8.88 1.29 -9.55
CA ALA A 66 7.77 2.17 -9.95
C ALA A 66 7.24 3.01 -8.78
N ALA A 67 7.14 2.43 -7.57
CA ALA A 67 6.79 3.17 -6.36
C ALA A 67 7.81 4.27 -6.05
N THR A 68 9.11 3.99 -6.24
CA THR A 68 10.17 4.99 -6.02
C THR A 68 10.13 6.11 -7.06
N ARG A 69 9.98 5.75 -8.35
CA ARG A 69 10.01 6.71 -9.48
C ARG A 69 8.75 7.56 -9.60
N SER A 70 7.62 7.10 -9.06
CA SER A 70 6.36 7.86 -9.04
C SER A 70 6.35 8.98 -8.01
N ARG A 71 7.32 9.04 -7.09
CA ARG A 71 7.35 10.04 -6.02
C ARG A 71 7.31 11.47 -6.58
N GLY A 72 6.36 12.27 -6.13
CA GLY A 72 6.17 13.67 -6.54
C GLY A 72 5.46 13.87 -7.89
N LEU A 73 5.04 12.78 -8.53
CA LEU A 73 4.36 12.81 -9.81
C LEU A 73 2.85 12.96 -9.60
N LEU A 74 2.25 14.12 -9.85
CA LEU A 74 0.80 14.31 -9.65
C LEU A 74 0.05 14.23 -10.97
N PHE A 75 -0.96 13.36 -11.08
CA PHE A 75 -1.71 13.15 -12.32
C PHE A 75 -2.34 14.46 -12.84
N ALA A 76 -2.90 15.29 -11.97
CA ALA A 76 -3.57 16.54 -12.37
C ALA A 76 -2.65 17.58 -13.05
N GLY A 77 -1.33 17.53 -12.81
CA GLY A 77 -0.35 18.48 -13.34
C GLY A 77 0.70 17.85 -14.27
N GLN A 78 0.92 16.55 -14.17
CA GLN A 78 1.99 15.79 -14.84
C GLN A 78 1.42 14.51 -15.48
N LYS A 79 0.25 14.63 -16.12
CA LYS A 79 -0.51 13.51 -16.68
C LYS A 79 0.32 12.68 -17.67
N ARG A 80 1.09 13.30 -18.56
CA ARG A 80 1.85 12.59 -19.60
C ARG A 80 2.97 11.76 -18.99
N GLU A 81 3.66 12.32 -18.01
CA GLU A 81 4.73 11.68 -17.26
C GLU A 81 4.19 10.53 -16.41
N ALA A 82 3.02 10.72 -15.77
CA ALA A 82 2.30 9.67 -15.04
C ALA A 82 1.93 8.50 -15.95
N ILE A 83 1.30 8.77 -17.10
CA ILE A 83 0.93 7.72 -18.07
C ILE A 83 2.18 7.01 -18.59
N ALA A 84 3.25 7.75 -18.93
CA ALA A 84 4.49 7.16 -19.43
C ALA A 84 5.14 6.22 -18.40
N LEU A 85 5.14 6.59 -17.12
CA LEU A 85 5.64 5.75 -16.03
C LEU A 85 4.79 4.48 -15.87
N LEU A 86 3.46 4.62 -15.87
CA LEU A 86 2.54 3.48 -15.73
C LEU A 86 2.59 2.53 -16.93
N ASP A 87 2.70 3.07 -18.15
CA ASP A 87 2.90 2.27 -19.36
C ASP A 87 4.23 1.50 -19.32
N THR A 88 5.29 2.14 -18.84
CA THR A 88 6.61 1.53 -18.67
C THR A 88 6.56 0.41 -17.62
N TRP A 89 5.88 0.64 -16.50
CA TRP A 89 5.71 -0.33 -15.42
C TRP A 89 4.89 -1.56 -15.88
N ARG A 90 3.73 -1.36 -16.50
CA ARG A 90 2.86 -2.46 -16.94
C ARG A 90 3.46 -3.28 -18.09
N ARG A 91 4.30 -2.66 -18.94
CA ARG A 91 4.97 -3.31 -20.09
C ARG A 91 6.40 -3.75 -19.80
N LYS A 92 6.84 -3.78 -18.54
CA LYS A 92 8.21 -4.12 -18.15
C LYS A 92 8.72 -5.43 -18.77
N GLU A 93 7.89 -6.46 -18.81
CA GLU A 93 8.26 -7.76 -19.39
C GLU A 93 8.39 -7.71 -20.91
N GLU A 94 7.46 -7.02 -21.59
CA GLU A 94 7.50 -6.83 -23.04
C GLU A 94 8.77 -6.08 -23.44
N ILE A 95 9.06 -4.98 -22.75
CA ILE A 95 10.23 -4.13 -23.03
C ILE A 95 11.53 -4.88 -22.75
N SER A 96 11.58 -5.66 -21.67
CA SER A 96 12.73 -6.51 -21.33
C SER A 96 12.99 -7.57 -22.42
N LYS A 97 11.94 -8.23 -22.92
CA LYS A 97 12.03 -9.22 -24.00
C LYS A 97 12.50 -8.62 -25.33
N LEU A 98 12.10 -7.39 -25.63
CA LEU A 98 12.50 -6.70 -26.86
C LEU A 98 13.97 -6.29 -26.89
N GLY A 99 14.72 -6.47 -25.79
CA GLY A 99 16.14 -6.15 -25.73
C GLY A 99 16.40 -4.69 -26.05
N MET A 100 15.44 -3.79 -25.78
CA MET A 100 15.62 -2.36 -25.96
C MET A 100 16.61 -1.88 -24.88
N THR A 101 17.89 -2.00 -25.20
CA THR A 101 19.05 -1.67 -24.38
C THR A 101 19.13 -0.15 -24.19
N SER A 102 18.25 0.38 -23.35
CA SER A 102 18.55 1.59 -22.59
C SER A 102 19.67 1.25 -21.60
N SER A 103 20.60 2.18 -21.38
CA SER A 103 21.68 2.03 -20.37
C SER A 103 21.13 1.78 -18.95
N ASN A 104 19.86 2.11 -18.71
CA ASN A 104 19.16 1.86 -17.47
C ASN A 104 18.06 0.83 -17.72
N ARG A 105 18.18 -0.34 -17.07
CA ARG A 105 17.08 -1.32 -17.04
C ARG A 105 15.87 -0.69 -16.33
N ILE A 106 14.70 -0.86 -16.93
CA ILE A 106 13.46 -0.23 -16.48
C ILE A 106 13.04 -0.75 -15.10
N ASP A 107 13.31 -2.02 -14.84
CA ASP A 107 12.98 -2.78 -13.66
C ASP A 107 14.13 -2.88 -12.64
N GLU A 108 15.21 -2.11 -12.83
CA GLU A 108 16.34 -2.06 -11.91
C GLU A 108 16.66 -0.62 -11.50
N PRO A 109 17.26 -0.42 -10.31
CA PRO A 109 17.67 0.92 -9.89
C PRO A 109 18.82 1.46 -10.75
N GLY A 110 18.66 2.69 -11.25
CA GLY A 110 19.64 3.39 -12.08
C GLY A 110 20.64 4.24 -11.29
N SER A 111 20.39 4.52 -10.01
CA SER A 111 21.23 5.40 -9.20
C SER A 111 21.39 4.94 -7.75
N MET A 112 22.43 5.44 -7.08
CA MET A 112 22.66 5.23 -5.65
C MET A 112 21.53 5.81 -4.77
N GLU A 113 20.90 6.89 -5.21
CA GLU A 113 19.75 7.48 -4.52
C GLU A 113 18.53 6.57 -4.61
N GLU A 114 18.25 6.02 -5.79
CA GLU A 114 17.17 5.06 -6.00
C GLU A 114 17.38 3.77 -5.19
N ILE A 115 18.61 3.25 -5.14
CA ILE A 115 18.99 2.14 -4.24
C ILE A 115 18.69 2.48 -2.77
N GLY A 116 19.04 3.69 -2.33
CA GLY A 116 18.76 4.15 -0.96
C GLY A 116 17.27 4.19 -0.64
N HIS A 117 16.46 4.69 -1.57
CA HIS A 117 15.00 4.70 -1.44
C HIS A 117 14.40 3.29 -1.44
N LEU A 118 14.90 2.36 -2.26
CA LEU A 118 14.44 0.97 -2.26
C LEU A 118 14.72 0.26 -0.92
N PHE A 119 15.88 0.51 -0.29
CA PHE A 119 16.14 0.02 1.07
C PHE A 119 15.18 0.64 2.10
N TYR A 120 14.89 1.94 1.98
CA TYR A 120 13.95 2.62 2.85
C TYR A 120 12.54 2.05 2.71
N LEU A 121 12.03 1.91 1.49
CA LEU A 121 10.73 1.30 1.21
C LEU A 121 10.64 -0.12 1.76
N HIS A 122 11.69 -0.94 1.56
CA HIS A 122 11.70 -2.31 2.08
C HIS A 122 11.62 -2.33 3.61
N LYS A 123 12.31 -1.41 4.29
CA LYS A 123 12.20 -1.24 5.75
C LYS A 123 10.77 -0.86 6.17
N VAL A 124 10.16 0.11 5.48
CA VAL A 124 8.79 0.56 5.76
C VAL A 124 7.79 -0.58 5.56
N PHE A 125 7.92 -1.33 4.47
CA PHE A 125 6.96 -2.39 4.15
C PHE A 125 7.12 -3.61 5.05
N ASN A 126 8.36 -3.95 5.46
CA ASN A 126 8.57 -4.99 6.47
C ASN A 126 7.98 -4.62 7.83
N PHE A 127 8.00 -3.35 8.22
CA PHE A 127 7.29 -2.91 9.42
C PHE A 127 5.80 -3.25 9.33
N PHE A 128 5.14 -2.93 8.21
CA PHE A 128 3.72 -3.26 8.05
C PHE A 128 3.45 -4.75 7.92
N LEU A 129 4.34 -5.54 7.30
CA LEU A 129 4.21 -7.00 7.30
C LEU A 129 4.25 -7.58 8.71
N GLU A 130 5.20 -7.12 9.53
CA GLU A 130 5.34 -7.57 10.91
C GLU A 130 4.18 -7.10 11.78
N ASP A 131 3.73 -5.86 11.60
CA ASP A 131 2.62 -5.30 12.35
C ASP A 131 1.30 -5.98 11.96
N TYR A 132 1.02 -6.17 10.67
CA TYR A 132 -0.15 -6.90 10.19
C TYR A 132 -0.20 -8.34 10.74
N ALA A 133 0.94 -9.00 10.86
CA ALA A 133 1.03 -10.32 11.47
C ALA A 133 0.72 -10.33 12.98
N LYS A 134 1.03 -9.24 13.69
CA LYS A 134 0.83 -9.10 15.14
C LYS A 134 -0.54 -8.54 15.51
N ASN A 135 -1.05 -7.63 14.69
CA ASN A 135 -2.19 -6.75 14.96
C ASN A 135 -3.23 -6.84 13.84
N LEU A 136 -3.42 -8.02 13.25
CA LEU A 136 -4.43 -8.23 12.21
C LEU A 136 -5.78 -7.67 12.68
N PRO A 137 -6.41 -6.76 11.90
CA PRO A 137 -7.69 -6.19 12.28
C PRO A 137 -8.70 -7.28 12.61
N ARG A 138 -9.46 -7.04 13.67
CA ARG A 138 -10.58 -7.91 14.00
C ARG A 138 -11.57 -7.85 12.83
N PRO A 139 -12.18 -8.98 12.43
CA PRO A 139 -13.32 -8.96 11.52
C PRO A 139 -14.52 -8.33 12.23
N TYR A 140 -14.51 -7.01 12.38
CA TYR A 140 -15.62 -6.25 12.92
C TYR A 140 -16.39 -5.66 11.76
N ALA A 141 -17.53 -6.26 11.44
CA ALA A 141 -18.61 -5.49 10.89
C ALA A 141 -19.89 -5.83 11.65
N LYS A 142 -20.72 -4.81 11.82
CA LYS A 142 -21.97 -4.83 12.59
C LYS A 142 -22.96 -5.95 12.17
N ASN A 143 -22.69 -6.63 11.04
CA ASN A 143 -23.49 -7.68 10.42
C ASN A 143 -22.70 -8.94 10.03
N ILE A 144 -21.43 -9.07 10.42
CA ILE A 144 -20.61 -10.24 10.12
C ILE A 144 -20.82 -11.30 11.21
N ARG A 145 -21.25 -12.50 10.82
CA ARG A 145 -21.22 -13.66 11.73
C ARG A 145 -19.78 -14.05 11.96
N LEU A 146 -19.39 -14.17 13.23
CA LEU A 146 -18.10 -14.72 13.62
C LEU A 146 -17.92 -16.09 12.96
N PRO A 147 -16.70 -16.43 12.50
CA PRO A 147 -16.45 -17.77 12.02
C PRO A 147 -16.88 -18.79 13.10
N PRO A 148 -17.65 -19.84 12.78
CA PRO A 148 -18.26 -20.71 13.80
C PRO A 148 -17.27 -21.43 14.74
N TRP A 149 -15.97 -21.43 14.43
CA TRP A 149 -14.92 -21.99 15.28
C TRP A 149 -14.35 -21.00 16.31
N LEU A 150 -14.68 -19.71 16.20
CA LEU A 150 -14.38 -18.64 17.17
C LEU A 150 -15.50 -18.48 18.22
N GLU A 151 -16.51 -19.35 18.20
CA GLU A 151 -17.57 -19.40 19.21
C GLU A 151 -17.25 -20.49 20.24
N GLU A 152 -16.14 -20.36 20.97
CA GLU A 152 -15.97 -21.14 22.21
C GLU A 152 -16.92 -20.57 23.28
N ALA A 153 -17.83 -21.41 23.79
CA ALA A 153 -18.98 -21.00 24.61
C ALA A 153 -18.65 -20.23 25.93
N ASN A 154 -17.37 -20.09 26.30
CA ASN A 154 -16.94 -19.53 27.58
C ASN A 154 -15.90 -18.42 27.51
N ILE A 155 -15.42 -18.02 26.32
CA ILE A 155 -14.43 -16.95 26.16
C ILE A 155 -14.98 -15.90 25.18
N PRO A 156 -15.00 -14.61 25.52
CA PRO A 156 -15.32 -13.56 24.55
C PRO A 156 -14.41 -13.69 23.31
N TRP A 157 -15.00 -13.73 22.12
CA TRP A 157 -14.27 -13.98 20.87
C TRP A 157 -13.14 -12.97 20.65
N GLU A 158 -13.24 -11.74 21.17
CA GLU A 158 -12.18 -10.73 21.09
C GLU A 158 -10.91 -11.22 21.78
N ILE A 159 -11.07 -11.83 22.96
CA ILE A 159 -9.99 -12.41 23.74
C ILE A 159 -9.45 -13.66 23.04
N GLN A 160 -10.33 -14.47 22.46
CA GLN A 160 -9.92 -15.67 21.71
C GLN A 160 -9.14 -15.31 20.44
N TRP A 161 -9.50 -14.22 19.75
CA TRP A 161 -8.75 -13.71 18.60
C TRP A 161 -7.33 -13.30 18.98
N GLU A 162 -7.21 -12.52 20.05
CA GLU A 162 -5.91 -12.05 20.55
C GLU A 162 -5.03 -13.16 21.13
N THR A 163 -5.62 -14.21 21.71
CA THR A 163 -4.87 -15.28 22.39
C THR A 163 -4.64 -16.52 21.53
N SER A 164 -5.54 -16.84 20.60
CA SER A 164 -5.50 -18.10 19.83
C SER A 164 -5.21 -17.91 18.33
N VAL A 165 -5.43 -16.71 17.77
CA VAL A 165 -5.19 -16.43 16.34
C VAL A 165 -3.92 -15.60 16.15
N LEU A 166 -3.70 -14.59 17.00
CA LEU A 166 -2.55 -13.70 16.93
C LEU A 166 -1.37 -14.21 17.78
N PRO A 167 -0.11 -13.94 17.36
CA PRO A 167 0.28 -13.43 16.04
C PRO A 167 0.16 -14.51 14.96
N ILE A 168 -0.23 -14.12 13.75
CA ILE A 168 -0.25 -15.05 12.62
C ILE A 168 1.16 -15.20 12.02
N LYS A 169 1.47 -16.41 11.56
CA LYS A 169 2.64 -16.65 10.70
C LYS A 169 2.21 -16.51 9.24
N LEU A 170 2.58 -15.40 8.59
CA LEU A 170 2.32 -15.20 7.17
C LEU A 170 3.09 -16.21 6.31
N SER A 171 2.40 -16.82 5.36
CA SER A 171 3.00 -17.68 4.34
C SER A 171 3.87 -16.87 3.37
N HIS A 172 4.59 -17.55 2.47
CA HIS A 172 5.33 -16.85 1.41
C HIS A 172 4.39 -16.08 0.46
N THR A 173 3.28 -16.68 0.05
CA THR A 173 2.30 -16.07 -0.85
C THR A 173 1.61 -14.88 -0.18
N GLU A 174 1.23 -14.98 1.10
CA GLU A 174 0.59 -13.89 1.85
C GLU A 174 1.52 -12.69 1.99
N LYS A 175 2.80 -12.93 2.31
CA LYS A 175 3.82 -11.87 2.34
C LYS A 175 3.97 -11.22 0.96
N HIS A 176 4.00 -12.01 -0.10
CA HIS A 176 4.09 -11.49 -1.46
C HIS A 176 2.89 -10.61 -1.79
N ARG A 177 1.66 -11.05 -1.52
CA ARG A 177 0.43 -10.28 -1.77
C ARG A 177 0.41 -8.97 -1.00
N LEU A 178 0.77 -8.99 0.28
CA LEU A 178 0.89 -7.79 1.11
C LEU A 178 1.94 -6.82 0.56
N LEU A 179 3.14 -7.30 0.21
CA LEU A 179 4.19 -6.45 -0.37
C LEU A 179 3.79 -5.87 -1.73
N ARG A 180 3.15 -6.67 -2.59
CA ARG A 180 2.62 -6.21 -3.88
C ARG A 180 1.58 -5.11 -3.67
N ALA A 181 0.63 -5.33 -2.75
CA ALA A 181 -0.39 -4.36 -2.39
C ALA A 181 0.21 -3.07 -1.84
N LEU A 182 1.23 -3.15 -0.97
CA LEU A 182 1.95 -1.99 -0.45
C LEU A 182 2.66 -1.20 -1.57
N CYS A 183 3.38 -1.87 -2.47
CA CYS A 183 4.03 -1.22 -3.61
C CYS A 183 3.01 -0.45 -4.46
N ARG A 184 1.90 -1.11 -4.82
CA ARG A 184 0.91 -0.53 -5.72
C ARG A 184 0.06 0.54 -5.06
N LEU A 185 -0.24 0.40 -3.78
CA LEU A 185 -0.85 1.47 -3.00
C LEU A 185 0.07 2.69 -2.91
N GLN A 186 1.39 2.49 -2.79
CA GLN A 186 2.35 3.59 -2.84
C GLN A 186 2.41 4.26 -4.23
N ILE A 187 2.39 3.48 -5.32
CA ILE A 187 2.31 4.04 -6.69
C ILE A 187 1.03 4.86 -6.85
N TYR A 188 -0.12 4.30 -6.43
CA TYR A 188 -1.40 4.98 -6.51
C TYR A 188 -1.40 6.28 -5.69
N ALA A 189 -0.96 6.23 -4.44
CA ALA A 189 -0.91 7.39 -3.56
C ALA A 189 -0.01 8.49 -4.12
N ASN A 190 1.13 8.13 -4.71
CA ASN A 190 2.03 9.09 -5.33
C ASN A 190 1.38 9.81 -6.53
N ILE A 191 0.66 9.07 -7.39
CA ILE A 191 0.13 9.58 -8.67
C ILE A 191 -1.25 10.24 -8.53
N PHE A 192 -2.15 9.55 -7.83
CA PHE A 192 -3.58 9.89 -7.76
C PHE A 192 -4.00 10.37 -6.36
N GLY A 193 -3.19 10.14 -5.33
CA GLY A 193 -3.45 10.64 -3.98
C GLY A 193 -3.28 12.16 -3.86
N GLN A 194 -3.74 12.72 -2.74
CA GLN A 194 -3.48 14.12 -2.42
C GLN A 194 -2.00 14.31 -2.04
N PRO A 195 -1.36 15.40 -2.52
CA PRO A 195 -0.01 15.72 -2.10
C PRO A 195 -0.01 16.05 -0.60
N GLU A 196 1.03 15.62 0.10
CA GLU A 196 1.17 15.95 1.51
C GLU A 196 1.32 17.46 1.71
N CYS A 197 0.46 18.02 2.55
CA CYS A 197 0.55 19.40 2.99
C CYS A 197 1.62 19.54 4.07
N HIS A 198 2.52 20.51 3.87
CA HIS A 198 3.65 20.80 4.76
C HIS A 198 3.48 22.17 5.41
N ARG A 199 4.11 22.38 6.58
CA ARG A 199 4.10 23.68 7.26
C ARG A 199 4.69 24.76 6.35
N GLY A 200 3.87 25.76 6.01
CA GLY A 200 4.27 26.88 5.15
C GLY A 200 4.34 26.54 3.65
N GLY A 201 3.85 25.37 3.24
CA GLY A 201 3.68 25.01 1.83
C GLY A 201 2.35 25.52 1.27
N ASP A 202 2.31 25.68 -0.05
CA ASP A 202 1.08 25.98 -0.77
C ASP A 202 0.12 24.79 -0.73
N TRP A 203 -1.17 25.08 -0.60
CA TRP A 203 -2.24 24.09 -0.65
C TRP A 203 -2.52 23.70 -2.10
N PHE A 204 -1.90 22.61 -2.55
CA PHE A 204 -2.18 22.01 -3.85
C PHE A 204 -3.10 20.81 -3.70
N ARG A 205 -4.12 20.72 -4.55
CA ARG A 205 -4.98 19.54 -4.66
C ARG A 205 -4.66 18.77 -5.93
N ASN A 206 -4.67 17.45 -5.84
CA ASN A 206 -4.61 16.58 -7.00
C ASN A 206 -6.04 16.38 -7.54
N ASP A 207 -6.53 17.37 -8.29
CA ASP A 207 -7.91 17.52 -8.75
C ASP A 207 -8.20 16.78 -10.08
N TRP A 208 -7.51 15.67 -10.34
CA TRP A 208 -7.65 14.90 -11.57
C TRP A 208 -9.05 14.33 -11.80
N ASN A 209 -9.79 14.09 -10.72
CA ASN A 209 -11.16 13.54 -10.74
C ASN A 209 -12.24 14.59 -11.02
N THR A 210 -11.95 15.89 -10.85
CA THR A 210 -12.92 16.99 -10.97
C THR A 210 -12.65 17.87 -12.19
N LYS A 211 -11.45 17.84 -12.75
CA LYS A 211 -11.13 18.49 -14.03
C LYS A 211 -11.85 17.79 -15.18
N LYS A 212 -12.81 18.48 -15.79
CA LYS A 212 -13.33 18.10 -17.11
C LYS A 212 -12.25 18.35 -18.14
N GLU A 213 -11.85 17.32 -18.87
CA GLU A 213 -11.02 17.52 -20.05
C GLU A 213 -11.80 18.35 -21.07
N THR A 214 -11.16 19.36 -21.64
CA THR A 214 -11.80 20.26 -22.60
C THR A 214 -12.13 19.59 -23.94
N ASP A 215 -11.65 18.37 -24.21
CA ASP A 215 -11.75 17.70 -25.51
C ASP A 215 -12.12 16.19 -25.46
N SER A 216 -12.40 15.60 -24.30
CA SER A 216 -12.80 14.18 -24.22
C SER A 216 -14.25 13.99 -23.80
N SER A 217 -14.93 13.02 -24.43
CA SER A 217 -16.29 12.63 -24.10
C SER A 217 -16.38 11.73 -22.85
N LYS A 218 -15.24 11.37 -22.26
CA LYS A 218 -15.11 10.42 -21.16
C LYS A 218 -14.69 11.14 -19.88
N PRO A 219 -15.21 10.78 -18.70
CA PRO A 219 -14.75 11.36 -17.43
C PRO A 219 -13.26 11.10 -17.22
N ALA A 220 -12.50 12.09 -16.74
CA ALA A 220 -11.08 11.93 -16.38
C ALA A 220 -10.86 10.80 -15.35
N SER A 221 -11.91 10.45 -14.58
CA SER A 221 -11.90 9.32 -13.67
C SER A 221 -11.86 7.95 -14.35
N GLU A 222 -12.52 7.79 -15.50
CA GLU A 222 -12.47 6.56 -16.27
C GLU A 222 -11.04 6.34 -16.78
N GLU A 223 -10.41 7.37 -17.34
CA GLU A 223 -9.04 7.27 -17.84
C GLU A 223 -8.04 6.94 -16.72
N ALA A 224 -8.11 7.64 -15.58
CA ALA A 224 -7.27 7.35 -14.43
C ALA A 224 -7.43 5.90 -13.95
N TRP A 225 -8.67 5.38 -13.95
CA TRP A 225 -8.92 3.97 -13.68
C TRP A 225 -8.27 3.07 -14.71
N ARG A 226 -8.46 3.34 -16.02
CA ARG A 226 -7.91 2.52 -17.10
C ARG A 226 -6.39 2.42 -17.04
N VAL A 227 -5.70 3.55 -16.87
CA VAL A 227 -4.23 3.57 -16.92
C VAL A 227 -3.59 2.87 -15.71
N PHE A 228 -4.32 2.73 -14.61
CA PHE A 228 -3.83 2.08 -13.40
C PHE A 228 -4.56 0.75 -13.13
N PHE A 229 -5.79 0.79 -12.63
CA PHE A 229 -6.55 -0.39 -12.24
C PHE A 229 -6.97 -1.27 -13.41
N GLY A 230 -7.22 -0.70 -14.60
CA GLY A 230 -7.49 -1.49 -15.81
C GLY A 230 -6.34 -2.43 -16.18
N THR A 231 -5.12 -2.14 -15.74
CA THR A 231 -3.91 -2.94 -16.01
C THR A 231 -3.59 -3.97 -14.92
N ILE A 232 -4.40 -4.00 -13.85
CA ILE A 232 -4.21 -4.82 -12.67
C ILE A 232 -5.36 -5.84 -12.58
N PRO A 233 -5.09 -7.14 -12.38
CA PRO A 233 -6.14 -8.12 -12.12
C PRO A 233 -7.00 -7.74 -10.89
N PRO A 234 -8.32 -7.99 -10.92
CA PRO A 234 -9.23 -7.55 -9.87
C PRO A 234 -8.89 -8.01 -8.45
N TRP A 235 -8.34 -9.22 -8.26
CA TRP A 235 -7.94 -9.67 -6.92
C TRP A 235 -6.78 -8.87 -6.36
N GLU A 236 -5.84 -8.41 -7.20
CA GLU A 236 -4.71 -7.60 -6.75
C GLU A 236 -5.15 -6.18 -6.36
N TYR A 237 -6.23 -5.66 -6.97
CA TYR A 237 -6.92 -4.45 -6.47
C TYR A 237 -7.52 -4.67 -5.09
N HIS A 238 -8.15 -5.82 -4.85
CA HIS A 238 -8.72 -6.15 -3.53
C HIS A 238 -7.64 -6.40 -2.47
N GLU A 239 -6.45 -6.89 -2.84
CA GLU A 239 -5.28 -6.94 -1.96
C GLU A 239 -4.88 -5.52 -1.50
N MET A 240 -4.86 -4.53 -2.41
CA MET A 240 -4.63 -3.13 -2.07
C MET A 240 -5.72 -2.60 -1.13
N ALA A 241 -6.98 -2.90 -1.41
CA ALA A 241 -8.13 -2.52 -0.57
C ALA A 241 -8.01 -3.08 0.86
N CYS A 242 -7.56 -4.33 1.00
CA CYS A 242 -7.31 -4.93 2.32
C CYS A 242 -6.20 -4.19 3.10
N VAL A 243 -5.08 -3.86 2.44
CA VAL A 243 -3.99 -3.09 3.07
C VAL A 243 -4.45 -1.69 3.47
N TRP A 244 -5.20 -1.02 2.60
CA TRP A 244 -5.75 0.30 2.88
C TRP A 244 -6.74 0.26 4.05
N ALA A 245 -7.64 -0.72 4.10
CA ALA A 245 -8.57 -0.89 5.22
C ALA A 245 -7.83 -1.18 6.54
N TYR A 246 -6.73 -1.94 6.49
CA TYR A 246 -5.86 -2.09 7.65
C TYR A 246 -5.21 -0.76 8.09
N PHE A 247 -4.86 0.12 7.15
CA PHE A 247 -4.30 1.43 7.50
C PHE A 247 -5.30 2.32 8.26
N THR A 248 -6.60 2.25 7.92
CA THR A 248 -7.61 3.07 8.59
C THR A 248 -7.76 2.73 10.08
N THR A 249 -7.34 1.54 10.52
CA THR A 249 -7.41 1.13 11.93
C THR A 249 -6.24 1.62 12.78
N MET A 250 -5.21 2.22 12.19
CA MET A 250 -3.97 2.56 12.89
C MET A 250 -3.97 3.93 13.59
N PHE A 251 -4.99 4.77 13.36
CA PHE A 251 -4.93 6.18 13.74
C PHE A 251 -5.60 6.51 15.08
N ASP A 252 -6.43 5.62 15.64
CA ASP A 252 -7.17 5.88 16.89
C ASP A 252 -6.30 6.38 18.06
N PRO A 253 -5.13 5.77 18.37
CA PRO A 253 -4.27 6.27 19.44
C PRO A 253 -3.73 7.67 19.13
N ILE A 254 -3.42 7.95 17.85
CA ILE A 254 -2.91 9.24 17.40
C ILE A 254 -4.01 10.29 17.51
N TYR A 255 -5.25 10.00 17.12
CA TYR A 255 -6.35 10.95 17.26
C TYR A 255 -6.61 11.34 18.70
N LYS A 256 -6.56 10.37 19.62
CA LYS A 256 -6.69 10.66 21.06
C LYS A 256 -5.57 11.57 21.55
N GLU A 257 -4.32 11.29 21.17
CA GLU A 257 -3.15 12.11 21.51
C GLU A 257 -3.27 13.54 20.94
N VAL A 258 -3.55 13.67 19.64
CA VAL A 258 -3.66 14.96 18.93
C VAL A 258 -4.82 15.79 19.47
N THR A 259 -5.97 15.15 19.70
CA THR A 259 -7.15 15.82 20.24
C THR A 259 -6.86 16.35 21.63
N ALA A 260 -6.36 15.51 22.54
CA ALA A 260 -6.00 15.93 23.90
C ALA A 260 -5.00 17.09 23.89
N GLY A 261 -3.93 16.99 23.09
CA GLY A 261 -2.90 18.02 23.01
C GLY A 261 -3.41 19.36 22.45
N LEU A 262 -4.32 19.35 21.48
CA LEU A 262 -4.92 20.58 20.93
C LEU A 262 -5.93 21.22 21.90
N TYR A 263 -6.71 20.42 22.63
CA TYR A 263 -7.60 20.94 23.69
C TYR A 263 -6.78 21.60 24.80
N GLU A 264 -5.75 20.93 25.32
CA GLU A 264 -4.87 21.49 26.37
C GLU A 264 -4.23 22.81 25.92
N LEU A 265 -3.78 22.86 24.65
CA LEU A 265 -3.15 24.05 24.09
C LEU A 265 -4.13 25.24 24.04
N VAL A 266 -5.36 25.02 23.59
CA VAL A 266 -6.40 26.07 23.55
C VAL A 266 -6.78 26.51 24.96
N GLU A 267 -7.01 25.57 25.89
CA GLU A 267 -7.39 25.91 27.26
C GLU A 267 -6.30 26.71 28.01
N LYS A 268 -5.03 26.42 27.74
CA LYS A 268 -3.90 27.10 28.37
C LYS A 268 -3.68 28.52 27.85
N HIS A 269 -3.96 28.77 26.58
CA HIS A 269 -3.59 30.02 25.90
C HIS A 269 -4.78 30.92 25.53
N MET A 270 -6.02 30.45 25.64
CA MET A 270 -7.22 31.20 25.26
C MET A 270 -8.25 31.22 26.39
N ARG A 271 -9.05 32.29 26.47
CA ARG A 271 -10.15 32.37 27.43
C ARG A 271 -11.45 31.88 26.80
N LYS A 272 -12.29 31.20 27.59
CA LYS A 272 -13.56 30.60 27.13
C LYS A 272 -14.59 31.63 26.65
N ASP A 273 -14.46 32.88 27.06
CA ASP A 273 -15.31 34.01 26.68
C ASP A 273 -14.86 34.72 25.39
N ASP A 274 -13.70 34.34 24.84
CA ASP A 274 -13.23 34.88 23.56
C ASP A 274 -14.08 34.33 22.41
N SER A 275 -14.57 35.20 21.53
CA SER A 275 -15.27 34.82 20.31
C SER A 275 -14.45 33.90 19.40
N MET A 276 -13.12 33.99 19.49
CA MET A 276 -12.18 33.16 18.74
C MET A 276 -11.78 31.88 19.47
N TYR A 277 -12.29 31.66 20.70
CA TYR A 277 -12.12 30.42 21.43
C TYR A 277 -12.57 29.26 20.55
N GLN A 278 -11.64 28.31 20.30
CA GLN A 278 -11.73 27.15 19.40
C GLN A 278 -10.94 27.25 18.10
N PHE A 279 -10.54 28.44 17.62
CA PHE A 279 -9.77 28.57 16.38
C PHE A 279 -8.26 28.51 16.62
N PHE A 280 -7.57 27.64 15.90
CA PHE A 280 -6.13 27.43 16.10
C PHE A 280 -5.28 28.61 15.62
N ASP A 281 -5.73 29.36 14.61
CA ASP A 281 -4.98 30.52 14.09
C ASP A 281 -4.94 31.70 15.08
N SER A 282 -5.81 31.68 16.10
CA SER A 282 -5.86 32.69 17.16
C SER A 282 -4.89 32.40 18.31
N LEU A 283 -4.18 31.26 18.29
CA LEU A 283 -3.15 30.93 19.26
C LEU A 283 -1.90 31.83 19.10
N PRO A 284 -1.12 32.04 20.17
CA PRO A 284 0.17 32.74 20.09
C PRO A 284 1.12 32.08 19.09
N GLU A 285 1.87 32.87 18.31
CA GLU A 285 2.68 32.40 17.18
C GLU A 285 3.71 31.31 17.54
N ASP A 286 4.25 31.35 18.75
CA ASP A 286 5.25 30.43 19.26
C ASP A 286 4.70 29.02 19.50
N VAL A 287 3.40 28.90 19.77
CA VAL A 287 2.72 27.61 20.02
C VAL A 287 1.70 27.25 18.95
N ARG A 288 1.42 28.15 18.02
CA ARG A 288 0.42 28.01 16.96
C ARG A 288 0.75 26.80 16.06
N PRO A 289 -0.21 25.87 15.88
CA PRO A 289 -0.09 24.83 14.86
C PRO A 289 0.05 25.43 13.45
N PRO A 290 0.54 24.66 12.46
CA PRO A 290 0.59 25.10 11.06
C PRO A 290 -0.77 25.60 10.57
N SER A 291 -0.82 26.70 9.82
CA SER A 291 -2.07 27.18 9.22
C SER A 291 -2.57 26.25 8.09
N GLY A 292 -3.89 26.21 7.91
CA GLY A 292 -4.58 25.33 6.96
C GLY A 292 -5.05 23.98 7.54
N GLY A 293 -5.89 23.27 6.80
CA GLY A 293 -6.42 21.96 7.17
C GLY A 293 -7.51 22.07 8.23
N MET A 294 -7.38 21.37 9.35
CA MET A 294 -8.29 21.55 10.48
C MET A 294 -8.06 22.91 11.14
N GLU A 295 -9.11 23.72 11.23
CA GLU A 295 -9.02 25.11 11.71
C GLU A 295 -9.49 25.28 13.15
N SER A 296 -10.29 24.35 13.68
CA SER A 296 -10.90 24.49 15.00
C SER A 296 -11.03 23.20 15.80
N LEU A 297 -11.32 23.35 17.10
CA LEU A 297 -11.67 22.22 17.99
C LEU A 297 -12.90 21.44 17.51
N GLN A 298 -13.83 22.07 16.79
CA GLN A 298 -14.99 21.39 16.22
C GLN A 298 -14.57 20.38 15.15
N SER A 299 -13.55 20.70 14.34
CA SER A 299 -13.03 19.78 13.32
C SER A 299 -12.47 18.48 13.92
N LEU A 300 -12.06 18.50 15.19
CA LEU A 300 -11.53 17.32 15.89
C LEU A 300 -12.61 16.28 16.19
N GLN A 301 -13.88 16.66 16.27
CA GLN A 301 -14.97 15.73 16.59
C GLN A 301 -15.16 14.66 15.51
N ASN A 302 -14.85 15.00 14.26
CA ASN A 302 -15.02 14.13 13.10
C ASN A 302 -13.68 13.49 12.67
N LEU A 303 -12.62 13.58 13.48
CA LEU A 303 -11.32 13.00 13.15
C LEU A 303 -11.38 11.50 12.81
N PRO A 304 -12.13 10.66 13.56
CA PRO A 304 -12.25 9.24 13.23
C PRO A 304 -12.78 8.98 11.80
N ASP A 305 -13.64 9.84 11.29
CA ASP A 305 -14.21 9.71 9.94
C ASP A 305 -13.18 10.04 8.84
N ARG A 306 -12.05 10.66 9.20
CA ARG A 306 -10.99 11.09 8.27
C ARG A 306 -9.88 10.06 8.08
N SER A 307 -9.94 8.90 8.73
CA SER A 307 -8.95 7.81 8.57
C SER A 307 -8.72 7.40 7.13
N LYS A 308 -9.77 7.46 6.31
CA LYS A 308 -9.73 7.15 4.87
C LYS A 308 -8.77 8.07 4.11
N SER A 309 -8.79 9.37 4.41
CA SER A 309 -7.89 10.34 3.77
C SER A 309 -6.42 10.05 4.12
N LEU A 310 -6.11 9.86 5.40
CA LEU A 310 -4.75 9.59 5.87
C LEU A 310 -4.21 8.25 5.36
N ALA A 311 -5.05 7.20 5.32
CA ALA A 311 -4.67 5.91 4.74
C ALA A 311 -4.37 6.02 3.23
N SER A 312 -5.08 6.89 2.52
CA SER A 312 -4.92 7.11 1.08
C SER A 312 -3.65 7.88 0.70
N MET A 313 -2.97 8.50 1.66
CA MET A 313 -1.66 9.14 1.44
C MET A 313 -0.52 8.13 1.27
N GLY A 314 -0.80 6.85 1.48
CA GLY A 314 0.09 5.75 1.15
C GLY A 314 1.01 5.28 2.29
N PRO A 315 1.64 4.11 2.12
CA PRO A 315 2.44 3.45 3.15
C PRO A 315 3.54 4.33 3.79
N GLU A 316 4.31 5.08 3.00
CA GLU A 316 5.38 5.93 3.54
C GLU A 316 4.85 7.02 4.48
N PHE A 317 3.72 7.65 4.12
CA PHE A 317 3.09 8.67 4.95
C PHE A 317 2.61 8.07 6.27
N VAL A 318 1.87 6.95 6.20
CA VAL A 318 1.37 6.24 7.39
C VAL A 318 2.53 5.84 8.30
N TYR A 319 3.63 5.32 7.75
CA TYR A 319 4.80 4.96 8.52
C TYR A 319 5.42 6.15 9.25
N ARG A 320 5.60 7.30 8.57
CA ARG A 320 6.12 8.52 9.18
C ARG A 320 5.19 9.06 10.26
N LEU A 321 3.88 9.00 10.04
CA LEU A 321 2.89 9.43 11.03
C LEU A 321 2.99 8.56 12.30
N LEU A 322 3.06 7.24 12.15
CA LEU A 322 3.18 6.31 13.28
C LEU A 322 4.49 6.50 14.07
N HIS A 323 5.58 6.88 13.40
CA HIS A 323 6.89 7.05 14.03
C HIS A 323 7.24 8.50 14.38
N GLY A 324 6.34 9.45 14.08
CA GLY A 324 6.52 10.86 14.38
C GLY A 324 6.50 11.14 15.89
N THR A 325 7.15 12.23 16.30
CA THR A 325 6.95 12.77 17.65
C THR A 325 5.52 13.31 17.79
N PRO A 326 4.97 13.48 19.00
CA PRO A 326 3.62 14.01 19.19
C PRO A 326 3.37 15.34 18.45
N LEU A 327 4.38 16.22 18.40
CA LEU A 327 4.29 17.48 17.67
C LEU A 327 4.18 17.27 16.15
N ILE A 328 5.00 16.38 15.59
CA ILE A 328 4.98 16.04 14.17
C ILE A 328 3.64 15.38 13.82
N ARG A 329 3.15 14.46 14.64
CA ARG A 329 1.85 13.80 14.45
C ARG A 329 0.70 14.79 14.42
N ARG A 330 0.66 15.71 15.39
CA ARG A 330 -0.34 16.79 15.45
C ARG A 330 -0.34 17.59 14.16
N ASP A 331 0.83 18.01 13.69
CA ASP A 331 0.95 18.85 12.50
C ASP A 331 0.57 18.08 11.23
N MET A 332 1.01 16.83 11.10
CA MET A 332 0.64 15.96 9.97
C MET A 332 -0.87 15.70 9.92
N VAL A 333 -1.50 15.34 11.05
CA VAL A 333 -2.95 15.10 11.12
C VAL A 333 -3.71 16.39 10.85
N LYS A 334 -3.31 17.52 11.45
CA LYS A 334 -3.98 18.81 11.22
C LYS A 334 -4.00 19.19 9.75
N LEU A 335 -2.88 19.02 9.06
CA LEU A 335 -2.71 19.45 7.67
C LEU A 335 -3.31 18.48 6.67
N ASN A 336 -3.41 17.18 6.98
CA ASN A 336 -3.71 16.18 5.96
C ASN A 336 -4.97 15.34 6.24
N ALA A 337 -5.58 15.43 7.42
CA ALA A 337 -6.85 14.78 7.68
C ALA A 337 -7.98 15.56 6.98
N GLU A 338 -8.27 15.19 5.74
CA GLU A 338 -9.33 15.80 4.92
C GLU A 338 -10.66 15.05 5.05
N ASP A 339 -11.76 15.76 4.78
CA ASP A 339 -13.12 15.22 4.74
C ASP A 339 -13.51 14.73 3.32
N ASP A 340 -12.57 14.79 2.37
CA ASP A 340 -12.85 14.62 0.95
C ASP A 340 -12.83 13.14 0.53
N ILE A 341 -14.01 12.52 0.57
CA ILE A 341 -14.25 11.13 0.14
C ILE A 341 -13.83 10.93 -1.33
N LEU A 342 -13.96 11.94 -2.19
CA LEU A 342 -13.65 11.83 -3.62
C LEU A 342 -12.14 11.72 -3.89
N SER A 343 -11.31 12.01 -2.90
CA SER A 343 -9.85 11.92 -2.99
C SER A 343 -9.28 10.64 -2.37
N SER A 344 -10.12 9.83 -1.73
CA SER A 344 -9.71 8.62 -1.03
C SER A 344 -9.68 7.42 -1.97
N PHE A 345 -8.70 6.54 -1.77
CA PHE A 345 -8.77 5.18 -2.26
C PHE A 345 -9.78 4.39 -1.40
N PRO A 346 -10.48 3.40 -1.95
CA PRO A 346 -10.68 3.16 -3.38
C PRO A 346 -11.65 4.16 -4.02
N PRO A 347 -11.51 4.43 -5.33
CA PRO A 347 -12.46 5.29 -6.04
C PRO A 347 -13.82 4.59 -6.15
N SER A 348 -14.77 5.00 -5.31
CA SER A 348 -16.07 4.34 -5.13
C SER A 348 -17.17 4.77 -6.10
N TRP A 349 -16.86 5.63 -7.07
CA TRP A 349 -17.84 6.33 -7.93
C TRP A 349 -17.86 5.85 -9.39
N LEU A 350 -17.11 4.81 -9.75
CA LEU A 350 -17.09 4.24 -11.11
C LEU A 350 -18.02 3.02 -11.22
N TRP A 351 -18.80 2.97 -12.29
CA TRP A 351 -19.71 1.85 -12.57
C TRP A 351 -18.93 0.66 -13.14
N GLU A 352 -19.47 -0.57 -13.08
CA GLU A 352 -18.78 -1.75 -13.61
C GLU A 352 -18.42 -1.64 -15.09
N GLU A 353 -19.30 -1.04 -15.88
CA GLU A 353 -19.09 -0.81 -17.32
C GLU A 353 -17.87 0.07 -17.59
N ASP A 354 -17.49 0.95 -16.65
CA ASP A 354 -16.30 1.78 -16.75
C ASP A 354 -15.01 1.00 -16.43
N LYS A 355 -15.14 -0.14 -15.72
CA LYS A 355 -14.01 -0.95 -15.25
C LYS A 355 -13.53 -1.97 -16.29
N LEU A 356 -14.36 -2.31 -17.28
CA LEU A 356 -14.10 -3.33 -18.31
C LEU A 356 -14.02 -2.76 -19.72
N PRO A 357 -13.19 -3.28 -20.63
CA PRO A 357 -12.37 -4.49 -20.50
C PRO A 357 -11.09 -4.27 -19.69
N PHE A 358 -10.48 -5.37 -19.26
CA PHE A 358 -9.12 -5.37 -18.75
C PHE A 358 -8.13 -4.95 -19.84
N LEU A 359 -7.01 -4.37 -19.42
CA LEU A 359 -5.91 -3.93 -20.27
C LEU A 359 -4.66 -4.73 -19.96
N TYR A 360 -3.77 -4.85 -20.94
CA TYR A 360 -2.48 -5.48 -20.75
C TYR A 360 -1.73 -4.94 -19.52
N PRO A 361 -1.24 -5.81 -18.61
CA PRO A 361 -1.20 -7.27 -18.71
C PRO A 361 -2.40 -8.04 -18.10
N ALA A 362 -3.37 -7.36 -17.47
CA ALA A 362 -4.51 -8.02 -16.83
C ALA A 362 -5.45 -8.73 -17.82
N ASP A 363 -5.53 -8.23 -19.06
CA ASP A 363 -6.28 -8.83 -20.18
C ASP A 363 -5.91 -10.30 -20.46
N ARG A 364 -4.73 -10.76 -20.04
CA ARG A 364 -4.33 -12.19 -20.12
C ARG A 364 -5.30 -13.13 -19.41
N HIS A 365 -6.08 -12.60 -18.44
CA HIS A 365 -7.07 -13.36 -17.70
C HIS A 365 -8.47 -13.34 -18.35
N ALA A 366 -8.71 -12.47 -19.33
CA ALA A 366 -9.98 -12.35 -20.07
C ALA A 366 -10.16 -13.47 -21.12
N VAL A 367 -10.03 -14.73 -20.70
CA VAL A 367 -10.11 -15.92 -21.57
C VAL A 367 -11.25 -16.84 -21.12
N GLN A 368 -11.79 -17.68 -22.01
CA GLN A 368 -12.92 -18.59 -21.70
C GLN A 368 -12.59 -19.72 -20.71
N ASN A 369 -11.31 -20.11 -20.59
CA ASN A 369 -10.85 -21.12 -19.62
C ASN A 369 -9.88 -20.50 -18.60
N TYR A 370 -10.31 -19.41 -17.95
CA TYR A 370 -9.49 -18.69 -17.00
C TYR A 370 -9.12 -19.53 -15.78
N GLU A 371 -9.97 -20.45 -15.34
CA GLU A 371 -9.64 -21.38 -14.24
C GLU A 371 -8.53 -22.36 -14.64
N GLY A 372 -8.59 -22.87 -15.88
CA GLY A 372 -7.51 -23.67 -16.46
C GLY A 372 -6.20 -22.91 -16.51
N LEU A 373 -6.22 -21.64 -16.94
CA LEU A 373 -5.05 -20.76 -16.89
C LEU A 373 -4.53 -20.60 -15.45
N TRP A 374 -5.39 -20.24 -14.50
CA TRP A 374 -5.01 -20.05 -13.10
C TRP A 374 -4.42 -21.32 -12.46
N SER A 375 -4.85 -22.51 -12.89
CA SER A 375 -4.27 -23.78 -12.41
C SER A 375 -2.78 -23.91 -12.74
N THR A 376 -2.32 -23.27 -13.82
CA THR A 376 -0.92 -23.26 -14.26
C THR A 376 -0.07 -22.15 -13.63
N LEU A 377 -0.73 -21.14 -13.05
CA LEU A 377 -0.05 -19.98 -12.48
C LEU A 377 0.42 -20.25 -11.03
N PRO A 378 1.53 -19.61 -10.61
CA PRO A 378 1.91 -19.54 -9.20
C PRO A 378 0.79 -18.98 -8.32
N SER A 379 0.74 -19.39 -7.05
CA SER A 379 -0.34 -18.99 -6.13
C SER A 379 -0.47 -17.49 -5.93
N PHE A 380 0.61 -16.73 -6.09
CA PHE A 380 0.57 -15.27 -5.99
C PHE A 380 0.03 -14.58 -7.25
N GLU A 381 0.03 -15.23 -8.43
CA GLU A 381 -0.48 -14.65 -9.69
C GLU A 381 -1.94 -14.98 -9.99
N LYS A 382 -2.62 -15.66 -9.07
CA LYS A 382 -4.02 -16.08 -9.22
C LYS A 382 -4.85 -15.68 -8.00
N PRO A 383 -6.18 -15.54 -8.16
CA PRO A 383 -7.04 -15.24 -7.03
C PRO A 383 -7.04 -16.40 -6.03
N ASN A 384 -7.17 -16.07 -4.74
CA ASN A 384 -7.36 -17.08 -3.69
C ASN A 384 -8.81 -17.57 -3.64
N LEU A 385 -9.05 -18.57 -2.79
CA LEU A 385 -10.36 -19.13 -2.52
C LEU A 385 -11.36 -18.06 -2.07
N GLY A 386 -10.94 -17.16 -1.17
CA GLY A 386 -11.77 -16.09 -0.63
C GLY A 386 -12.32 -15.20 -1.72
N TRP A 387 -11.44 -14.72 -2.60
CA TRP A 387 -11.77 -13.85 -3.70
C TRP A 387 -12.65 -14.55 -4.73
N ARG A 388 -12.33 -15.79 -5.10
CA ARG A 388 -13.15 -16.58 -6.04
C ARG A 388 -14.58 -16.77 -5.52
N MET A 389 -14.73 -17.12 -4.25
CA MET A 389 -16.05 -17.33 -3.65
C MET A 389 -16.89 -16.05 -3.61
N MET A 390 -16.27 -14.89 -3.44
CA MET A 390 -16.97 -13.60 -3.34
C MET A 390 -17.32 -12.98 -4.69
N HIS A 391 -16.43 -13.10 -5.68
CA HIS A 391 -16.53 -12.31 -6.92
C HIS A 391 -16.82 -13.11 -8.18
N LEU A 392 -16.74 -14.45 -8.17
CA LEU A 392 -17.11 -15.23 -9.35
C LEU A 392 -18.60 -15.54 -9.33
N LEU A 393 -19.34 -15.05 -10.31
CA LEU A 393 -20.72 -15.43 -10.56
C LEU A 393 -20.81 -16.91 -10.99
N PRO A 394 -21.97 -17.56 -10.82
CA PRO A 394 -22.22 -18.84 -11.48
C PRO A 394 -21.98 -18.69 -12.98
N HIS A 395 -21.07 -19.50 -13.52
CA HIS A 395 -20.58 -19.33 -14.89
C HIS A 395 -20.53 -20.65 -15.64
N THR A 396 -20.51 -20.57 -16.97
CA THR A 396 -20.31 -21.70 -17.88
C THR A 396 -18.91 -21.69 -18.48
N PRO A 397 -18.38 -22.84 -18.94
CA PRO A 397 -17.04 -22.92 -19.54
C PRO A 397 -16.83 -22.07 -20.81
N GLU A 398 -17.92 -21.58 -21.42
CA GLU A 398 -17.90 -20.75 -22.62
C GLU A 398 -17.78 -19.24 -22.30
N GLN A 399 -18.02 -18.83 -21.05
CA GLN A 399 -17.95 -17.43 -20.62
C GLN A 399 -16.51 -17.00 -20.40
N THR A 400 -16.20 -15.75 -20.78
CA THR A 400 -14.90 -15.17 -20.43
C THR A 400 -14.86 -14.79 -18.96
N PHE A 401 -13.66 -14.54 -18.43
CA PHE A 401 -13.54 -14.03 -17.06
C PHE A 401 -14.27 -12.70 -16.85
N GLU A 402 -14.31 -11.83 -17.86
CA GLU A 402 -15.03 -10.55 -17.81
C GLU A 402 -16.55 -10.73 -17.71
N ASP A 403 -17.09 -11.82 -18.29
CA ASP A 403 -18.52 -12.16 -18.20
C ASP A 403 -18.88 -12.84 -16.86
N ALA A 404 -17.89 -13.41 -16.18
CA ALA A 404 -18.08 -14.26 -15.00
C ALA A 404 -17.75 -13.55 -13.66
N ILE A 405 -17.28 -12.31 -13.72
CA ILE A 405 -16.85 -11.55 -12.55
C ILE A 405 -17.88 -10.52 -12.10
N ASP A 406 -18.03 -10.39 -10.79
CA ASP A 406 -18.71 -9.30 -10.10
C ASP A 406 -17.63 -8.33 -9.54
N LEU A 407 -17.60 -7.11 -10.11
CA LEU A 407 -16.66 -6.04 -9.77
C LEU A 407 -17.27 -5.04 -8.76
N GLU A 408 -18.54 -5.19 -8.39
CA GLU A 408 -19.25 -4.49 -7.33
C GLU A 408 -19.10 -5.18 -5.97
N GLY A 409 -18.76 -6.47 -5.95
CA GLY A 409 -18.38 -7.16 -4.73
C GLY A 409 -17.25 -6.44 -4.00
N GLY A 410 -17.29 -6.39 -2.66
CA GLY A 410 -16.23 -5.79 -1.83
C GLY A 410 -16.70 -4.61 -0.99
N ASP A 411 -17.31 -4.90 0.16
CA ASP A 411 -17.54 -3.90 1.22
C ASP A 411 -16.25 -3.72 2.05
N GLU A 412 -16.11 -2.55 2.68
CA GLU A 412 -15.06 -2.19 3.63
C GLU A 412 -14.90 -3.24 4.75
N ALA A 413 -16.00 -3.88 5.12
CA ALA A 413 -16.04 -5.01 6.04
C ALA A 413 -15.18 -6.20 5.57
N LEU A 414 -15.21 -6.54 4.28
CA LEU A 414 -14.43 -7.64 3.72
C LEU A 414 -12.95 -7.25 3.60
N TRP A 415 -12.68 -6.03 3.17
CA TRP A 415 -11.30 -5.51 3.09
C TRP A 415 -10.64 -5.52 4.47
N SER A 416 -11.37 -5.09 5.50
CA SER A 416 -10.90 -5.11 6.89
C SER A 416 -10.58 -6.52 7.37
N TRP A 417 -11.28 -7.54 6.87
CA TRP A 417 -10.98 -8.93 7.18
C TRP A 417 -9.74 -9.45 6.42
N GLY A 418 -9.34 -8.86 5.30
CA GLY A 418 -8.15 -9.28 4.54
C GLY A 418 -8.39 -10.49 3.63
N PHE A 419 -9.63 -10.71 3.17
CA PHE A 419 -10.02 -11.92 2.43
C PHE A 419 -9.16 -12.21 1.20
N ALA A 420 -8.67 -11.18 0.51
CA ALA A 420 -7.85 -11.29 -0.70
C ALA A 420 -6.37 -11.58 -0.40
N ILE A 421 -5.93 -11.40 0.86
CA ILE A 421 -4.54 -11.60 1.27
C ILE A 421 -4.28 -13.08 1.55
N PHE A 422 -5.16 -13.74 2.30
CA PHE A 422 -4.88 -15.06 2.88
C PHE A 422 -4.82 -16.19 1.87
N ASP A 423 -4.01 -17.20 2.15
CA ASP A 423 -3.94 -18.38 1.29
C ASP A 423 -5.13 -19.32 1.48
N ASP A 424 -5.40 -20.14 0.46
CA ASP A 424 -6.50 -21.09 0.43
C ASP A 424 -6.45 -22.05 1.63
N GLU A 425 -5.25 -22.47 2.04
CA GLU A 425 -5.04 -23.34 3.21
C GLU A 425 -5.49 -22.65 4.51
N ARG A 426 -5.18 -21.35 4.67
CA ARG A 426 -5.58 -20.59 5.86
C ARG A 426 -7.09 -20.39 5.86
N LEU A 427 -7.66 -19.96 4.73
CA LEU A 427 -9.10 -19.72 4.61
C LEU A 427 -9.90 -21.00 4.88
N THR A 428 -9.41 -22.14 4.42
CA THR A 428 -10.00 -23.46 4.69
C THR A 428 -9.86 -23.84 6.17
N ALA A 429 -8.67 -23.68 6.76
CA ALA A 429 -8.44 -23.98 8.17
C ALA A 429 -9.31 -23.11 9.09
N TRP A 430 -9.49 -21.85 8.71
CA TRP A 430 -10.38 -20.89 9.37
C TRP A 430 -11.83 -21.04 8.97
N LYS A 431 -12.23 -22.10 8.24
CA LYS A 431 -13.63 -22.33 7.80
C LYS A 431 -14.33 -21.02 7.45
N ALA A 432 -13.65 -20.17 6.67
CA ALA A 432 -14.00 -18.77 6.59
C ALA A 432 -15.43 -18.64 6.06
N PRO A 433 -16.30 -17.80 6.69
CA PRO A 433 -17.72 -17.75 6.35
C PRO A 433 -18.01 -16.96 5.06
N LEU A 434 -17.27 -17.32 3.99
CA LEU A 434 -17.25 -16.65 2.69
C LEU A 434 -18.63 -16.71 2.01
N LEU A 435 -19.31 -17.86 2.10
CA LEU A 435 -20.62 -18.04 1.49
C LEU A 435 -21.70 -17.27 2.27
N GLU A 436 -21.64 -17.25 3.60
CA GLU A 436 -22.56 -16.43 4.41
C GLU A 436 -22.38 -14.94 4.11
N TYR A 437 -21.16 -14.47 3.88
CA TYR A 437 -20.92 -13.08 3.49
C TYR A 437 -21.53 -12.74 2.15
N ARG A 438 -21.31 -13.57 1.14
CA ARG A 438 -21.89 -13.33 -0.19
C ARG A 438 -23.40 -13.30 -0.16
N LEU A 439 -24.03 -14.24 0.55
CA LEU A 439 -25.49 -14.29 0.71
C LEU A 439 -26.05 -13.10 1.52
N ALA A 440 -25.31 -12.63 2.53
CA ALA A 440 -25.71 -11.47 3.31
C ALA A 440 -25.62 -10.17 2.51
N GLN A 441 -24.63 -10.04 1.63
CA GLN A 441 -24.46 -8.88 0.75
C GLN A 441 -25.40 -8.92 -0.44
N PHE A 442 -25.65 -10.10 -1.01
CA PHE A 442 -26.43 -10.28 -2.22
C PHE A 442 -27.45 -11.42 -2.08
N PRO A 443 -28.55 -11.22 -1.33
CA PRO A 443 -29.54 -12.27 -1.06
C PRO A 443 -30.30 -12.75 -2.31
N HIS A 444 -30.11 -12.08 -3.45
CA HIS A 444 -30.80 -12.35 -4.71
C HIS A 444 -29.94 -13.09 -5.75
N ILE A 445 -28.64 -13.29 -5.51
CA ILE A 445 -27.77 -14.01 -6.43
C ILE A 445 -27.89 -15.53 -6.14
N PRO A 446 -28.31 -16.37 -7.11
CA PRO A 446 -28.37 -17.81 -6.93
C PRO A 446 -26.97 -18.40 -6.74
N VAL A 447 -26.82 -19.32 -5.79
CA VAL A 447 -25.58 -20.04 -5.47
C VAL A 447 -25.34 -21.18 -6.45
#